data_AF-W4VIZ0-F1
#
_entry.id   AF-W4VIZ0-F1
#
_cell.length_a   1.000
_cell.length_b   1.000
_cell.length_c   1.000
_cell.angle_alpha   90.00
_cell.angle_beta   90.00
_cell.angle_gamma   90.00
#
_symmetry.space_group_name_H-M   'P 1'
#
loop_
_entity.id
_entity.type
_entity.pdbx_description
1 polymer ?
#
loop_
_entity_poly.entity_id
_entity_poly.type
_entity_poly.pdbx_seq_one_letter_code
_entity_poly.pdbx_strand_id
1 'polypeptide(L)'
;MLKNKENLLPLKDKLTVYVPKRYYPEQEDWFGNKIPDKMEYPIHLDIVKQFYHVTDDPEQADFALVCIKGPDSGGGYHKRDREEGGSGYIPISLQYRPYEATIVRPRSIAGDTREVLDRSYKGKKVFTNNESDLDLVLETKEKMKDKPVMVLFIYQTQLLYLNLNLMSKVYLYILEFRIKLY
;
A
#
# COMPACT_ATOMS: atom_id res chain seq x y z
N MET A 1 8.36 21.49 0.42
CA MET A 1 7.05 20.84 0.61
C MET A 1 7.05 19.56 -0.22
N LEU A 2 6.95 18.37 0.39
CA LEU A 2 6.99 17.09 -0.35
C LEU A 2 5.67 16.79 -1.09
N LYS A 3 4.64 17.60 -0.83
CA LYS A 3 3.29 17.46 -1.39
C LYS A 3 3.13 18.50 -2.51
N ASN A 4 2.59 18.07 -3.66
CA ASN A 4 2.36 18.86 -4.87
C ASN A 4 3.63 19.52 -5.45
N LYS A 5 4.62 18.70 -5.80
CA LYS A 5 5.84 19.20 -6.45
C LYS A 5 5.47 19.92 -7.76
N GLU A 6 6.14 21.04 -8.01
CA GLU A 6 5.93 21.90 -9.18
C GLU A 6 4.53 22.53 -9.31
N ASN A 7 3.73 22.50 -8.24
CA ASN A 7 2.35 22.98 -8.25
C ASN A 7 1.50 22.31 -9.35
N LEU A 8 1.72 21.01 -9.57
CA LEU A 8 0.99 20.21 -10.58
C LEU A 8 -0.53 20.31 -10.41
N LEU A 9 -1.00 20.47 -9.18
CA LEU A 9 -2.42 20.60 -8.84
C LEU A 9 -2.83 22.06 -8.58
N PRO A 10 -4.04 22.47 -9.01
CA PRO A 10 -5.02 21.68 -9.76
C PRO A 10 -4.60 21.47 -11.23
N LEU A 11 -4.82 20.27 -11.75
CA LEU A 11 -4.60 19.98 -13.17
C LEU A 11 -5.61 20.78 -14.01
N LYS A 12 -5.18 21.22 -15.20
CA LYS A 12 -6.06 21.89 -16.16
C LYS A 12 -7.16 20.93 -16.61
N ASP A 13 -8.34 21.47 -16.95
CA ASP A 13 -9.45 20.67 -17.47
C ASP A 13 -9.05 19.95 -18.77
N LYS A 14 -9.53 18.70 -18.95
CA LYS A 14 -9.40 17.86 -20.17
C LYS A 14 -8.02 17.26 -20.49
N LEU A 15 -7.14 17.07 -19.50
CA LEU A 15 -5.92 16.27 -19.71
C LEU A 15 -6.24 14.80 -20.01
N THR A 16 -5.31 14.12 -20.68
CA THR A 16 -5.35 12.69 -20.93
C THR A 16 -4.73 11.95 -19.75
N VAL A 17 -5.44 10.96 -19.19
CA VAL A 17 -5.01 10.19 -18.02
C VAL A 17 -4.85 8.71 -18.36
N TYR A 18 -3.71 8.14 -17.96
CA TYR A 18 -3.50 6.71 -17.92
C TYR A 18 -3.88 6.15 -16.55
N VAL A 19 -4.77 5.17 -16.51
CA VAL A 19 -5.17 4.50 -15.26
C VAL A 19 -4.80 3.03 -15.40
N PRO A 20 -3.75 2.52 -14.73
CA PRO A 20 -3.43 1.11 -14.82
C PRO A 20 -4.40 0.26 -13.99
N LYS A 21 -4.61 -0.98 -14.42
CA LYS A 21 -5.32 -1.98 -13.61
C LYS A 21 -4.45 -2.38 -12.42
N ARG A 22 -5.09 -2.65 -11.29
CA ARG A 22 -4.44 -3.12 -10.07
C ARG A 22 -4.54 -4.64 -10.01
N TYR A 23 -3.44 -5.28 -9.62
CA TYR A 23 -3.43 -6.71 -9.27
C TYR A 23 -3.91 -6.92 -7.84
N TYR A 24 -4.86 -7.82 -7.68
CA TYR A 24 -5.34 -8.32 -6.41
C TYR A 24 -4.87 -9.77 -6.33
N PRO A 25 -3.87 -10.09 -5.50
CA PRO A 25 -3.39 -11.46 -5.37
C PRO A 25 -4.45 -12.35 -4.74
N GLU A 26 -4.28 -13.66 -4.87
CA GLU A 26 -5.11 -14.65 -4.18
C GLU A 26 -5.02 -14.39 -2.68
N GLN A 27 -6.19 -14.35 -2.02
CA GLN A 27 -6.30 -14.13 -0.58
C GLN A 27 -7.27 -15.13 0.03
N GLU A 28 -7.23 -15.26 1.36
CA GLU A 28 -8.26 -15.96 2.12
C GLU A 28 -9.13 -14.94 2.85
N ASP A 29 -10.45 -15.11 2.79
CA ASP A 29 -11.37 -14.30 3.57
C ASP A 29 -11.33 -14.70 5.06
N TRP A 30 -12.07 -13.97 5.90
CA TRP A 30 -12.15 -14.25 7.33
C TRP A 30 -12.66 -15.66 7.67
N PHE A 31 -13.41 -16.29 6.76
CA PHE A 31 -13.95 -17.64 6.91
C PHE A 31 -13.03 -18.72 6.31
N GLY A 32 -11.86 -18.33 5.79
CA GLY A 32 -10.93 -19.23 5.13
C GLY A 32 -11.36 -19.62 3.71
N ASN A 33 -12.33 -18.94 3.12
CA ASN A 33 -12.66 -19.14 1.70
C ASN A 33 -11.59 -18.46 0.85
N LYS A 34 -11.18 -19.15 -0.22
CA LYS A 34 -10.25 -18.60 -1.20
C LYS A 34 -10.94 -17.53 -2.04
N ILE A 35 -10.32 -16.36 -2.11
CA ILE A 35 -10.62 -15.29 -3.05
C ILE A 35 -9.58 -15.39 -4.16
N PRO A 36 -9.97 -15.75 -5.40
CA PRO A 36 -9.03 -15.86 -6.51
C PRO A 36 -8.39 -14.51 -6.83
N ASP A 37 -7.21 -14.57 -7.43
CA ASP A 37 -6.55 -13.37 -7.90
C ASP A 37 -7.32 -12.71 -9.06
N LYS A 38 -7.17 -11.38 -9.20
CA LYS A 38 -7.83 -10.63 -10.26
C LYS A 38 -7.09 -9.36 -10.65
N MET A 39 -7.33 -8.93 -11.89
CA MET A 39 -6.83 -7.68 -12.46
C MET A 39 -8.01 -6.79 -12.83
N GLU A 40 -8.22 -5.69 -12.10
CA GLU A 40 -9.34 -4.78 -12.34
C GLU A 40 -8.95 -3.31 -12.14
N TYR A 41 -9.79 -2.40 -12.64
CA TYR A 41 -9.63 -0.98 -12.35
C TYR A 41 -10.03 -0.71 -10.90
N PRO A 42 -9.16 -0.08 -10.09
CA PRO A 42 -9.44 0.18 -8.68
C PRO A 42 -10.42 1.35 -8.46
N ILE A 43 -10.86 2.00 -9.55
CA ILE A 43 -11.83 3.10 -9.59
C ILE A 43 -12.74 2.92 -10.80
N HIS A 44 -14.01 3.33 -10.68
CA HIS A 44 -14.92 3.38 -11.82
C HIS A 44 -14.44 4.43 -12.84
N LEU A 45 -14.05 3.97 -14.03
CA LEU A 45 -13.54 4.85 -15.08
C LEU A 45 -14.55 5.92 -15.50
N ASP A 46 -15.85 5.69 -15.35
CA ASP A 46 -16.88 6.67 -15.68
C ASP A 46 -16.82 7.92 -14.80
N ILE A 47 -16.29 7.80 -13.57
CA ILE A 47 -16.02 8.96 -12.71
C ILE A 47 -14.82 9.73 -13.26
N VAL A 48 -13.76 9.03 -13.65
CA VAL A 48 -12.53 9.64 -14.20
C VAL A 48 -12.83 10.36 -15.51
N LYS A 49 -13.64 9.74 -16.39
CA LYS A 49 -14.06 10.28 -17.69
C LYS A 49 -14.87 11.58 -17.59
N GLN A 50 -15.46 11.90 -16.44
CA GLN A 50 -16.16 13.18 -16.23
C GLN A 50 -15.18 14.36 -16.18
N PHE A 51 -13.90 14.11 -15.83
CA PHE A 51 -12.89 15.15 -15.64
C PHE A 51 -11.74 15.08 -16.67
N TYR A 52 -11.44 13.89 -17.19
CA TYR A 52 -10.26 13.62 -18.03
C TYR A 52 -10.55 12.68 -19.20
N HIS A 53 -9.68 12.71 -20.22
CA HIS A 53 -9.70 11.72 -21.30
C HIS A 53 -8.92 10.47 -20.87
N VAL A 54 -9.60 9.34 -20.67
CA VAL A 54 -8.92 8.09 -20.26
C VAL A 54 -8.29 7.42 -21.47
N THR A 55 -7.02 7.02 -21.35
CA THR A 55 -6.28 6.23 -22.34
C THR A 55 -5.69 4.97 -21.71
N ASP A 56 -5.54 3.92 -22.51
CA ASP A 56 -4.77 2.72 -22.15
C ASP A 56 -3.30 2.81 -22.58
N ASP A 57 -2.92 3.86 -23.33
CA ASP A 57 -1.55 4.11 -23.78
C ASP A 57 -0.86 5.18 -22.92
N PRO A 58 0.14 4.81 -22.08
CA PRO A 58 0.88 5.77 -21.26
C PRO A 58 1.67 6.81 -22.07
N GLU A 59 2.01 6.52 -23.32
CA GLU A 59 2.72 7.48 -24.19
C GLU A 59 1.81 8.63 -24.65
N GLN A 60 0.49 8.41 -24.70
CA GLN A 60 -0.50 9.42 -25.05
C GLN A 60 -1.06 10.18 -23.84
N ALA A 61 -0.84 9.69 -22.62
CA ALA A 61 -1.32 10.33 -21.41
C ALA A 61 -0.48 11.56 -21.03
N ASP A 62 -1.10 12.58 -20.45
CA ASP A 62 -0.41 13.72 -19.82
C ASP A 62 0.06 13.37 -18.41
N PHE A 63 -0.66 12.47 -17.72
CA PHE A 63 -0.33 11.97 -16.39
C PHE A 63 -0.91 10.57 -16.17
N ALA A 64 -0.40 9.86 -15.15
CA ALA A 64 -1.01 8.62 -14.69
C ALA A 64 -1.70 8.80 -13.34
N LEU A 65 -2.81 8.08 -13.14
CA LEU A 65 -3.50 7.96 -11.87
C LEU A 65 -3.43 6.50 -11.41
N VAL A 66 -2.56 6.23 -10.44
CA VAL A 66 -2.31 4.89 -9.88
C VAL A 66 -3.01 4.80 -8.53
N CYS A 67 -3.95 3.88 -8.38
CA CYS A 67 -4.62 3.69 -7.08
C CYS A 67 -4.08 2.45 -6.38
N ILE A 68 -3.67 2.60 -5.13
CA ILE A 68 -3.08 1.55 -4.30
C ILE A 68 -3.71 1.52 -2.91
N LYS A 69 -3.51 0.41 -2.18
CA LYS A 69 -3.82 0.33 -0.74
C LYS A 69 -2.54 0.43 0.07
N GLY A 70 -2.65 0.81 1.34
CA GLY A 70 -1.52 0.74 2.28
C GLY A 70 -0.98 -0.70 2.38
N PRO A 71 0.26 -0.89 2.85
CA PRO A 71 0.85 -2.22 3.00
C PRO A 71 -0.03 -3.12 3.88
N ASP A 72 -0.41 -4.28 3.35
CA ASP A 72 -1.29 -5.25 4.00
C ASP A 72 -0.50 -6.51 4.37
N SER A 73 -0.05 -6.57 5.62
CA SER A 73 0.62 -7.75 6.19
C SER A 73 -0.35 -8.73 6.88
N GLY A 74 -1.66 -8.61 6.64
CA GLY A 74 -2.69 -9.41 7.31
C GLY A 74 -2.96 -9.01 8.75
N GLY A 75 -3.65 -9.90 9.48
CA GLY A 75 -4.21 -9.61 10.82
C GLY A 75 -3.23 -9.59 11.98
N GLY A 76 -1.92 -9.79 11.75
CA GLY A 76 -0.89 -9.79 12.80
C GLY A 76 -0.90 -11.01 13.71
N TYR A 77 -1.70 -12.04 13.39
CA TYR A 77 -1.69 -13.33 14.09
C TYR A 77 -1.82 -14.48 13.09
N HIS A 78 -0.95 -15.48 13.22
CA HIS A 78 -0.96 -16.69 12.43
C HIS A 78 -1.05 -17.91 13.35
N LYS A 79 -2.15 -18.67 13.22
CA LYS A 79 -2.37 -19.90 13.98
C LYS A 79 -1.26 -20.91 13.74
N ARG A 80 -0.77 -21.02 12.50
CA ARG A 80 0.34 -21.90 12.13
C ARG A 80 1.63 -21.58 12.89
N ASP A 81 2.00 -20.30 13.00
CA ASP A 81 3.18 -19.88 13.78
C ASP A 81 3.03 -20.30 15.26
N ARG A 82 1.81 -20.24 15.81
CA ARG A 82 1.53 -20.73 17.17
C ARG A 82 1.67 -22.25 17.29
N GLU A 83 1.15 -23.00 16.33
CA GLU A 83 1.22 -24.47 16.29
C GLU A 83 2.67 -24.98 16.11
N GLU A 84 3.52 -24.21 15.43
CA GLU A 84 4.96 -24.47 15.25
C GLU A 84 5.82 -24.05 16.47
N GLY A 85 5.19 -23.63 17.58
CA GLY A 85 5.87 -23.28 18.85
C GLY A 85 6.22 -21.80 19.01
N GLY A 86 5.79 -20.95 18.06
CA GLY A 86 5.93 -19.50 18.13
C GLY A 86 4.88 -18.83 19.04
N SER A 87 4.95 -17.51 19.10
CA SER A 87 3.99 -16.68 19.83
C SER A 87 2.62 -16.55 19.14
N GLY A 88 2.51 -16.94 17.86
CA GLY A 88 1.37 -16.68 16.99
C GLY A 88 1.34 -15.25 16.44
N TYR A 89 1.98 -14.28 17.11
CA TYR A 89 2.00 -12.88 16.67
C TYR A 89 3.04 -12.66 15.58
N ILE A 90 2.64 -11.95 14.52
CA ILE A 90 3.47 -11.58 13.37
C ILE A 90 3.54 -10.04 13.29
N PRO A 91 4.66 -9.46 12.84
CA PRO A 91 4.78 -8.01 12.72
C PRO A 91 3.73 -7.43 11.75
N ILE A 92 3.17 -6.27 12.08
CA ILE A 92 2.42 -5.46 11.11
C ILE A 92 3.41 -4.61 10.34
N SER A 93 3.47 -4.78 9.02
CA SER A 93 4.39 -4.04 8.17
C SER A 93 3.87 -2.65 7.83
N LEU A 94 4.75 -1.65 7.86
CA LEU A 94 4.49 -0.30 7.34
C LEU A 94 5.13 -0.06 5.96
N GLN A 95 5.70 -1.11 5.37
CA GLN A 95 6.37 -1.11 4.07
C GLN A 95 5.87 -2.28 3.22
N TYR A 96 5.86 -2.12 1.90
CA TYR A 96 5.43 -3.18 0.96
C TYR A 96 6.44 -4.31 0.85
N ARG A 97 7.73 -3.98 0.84
CA ARG A 97 8.80 -4.98 0.73
C ARG A 97 8.96 -5.75 2.05
N PRO A 98 9.52 -6.98 2.01
CA PRO A 98 9.69 -7.82 3.19
C PRO A 98 10.29 -7.06 4.37
N TYR A 99 9.69 -7.23 5.55
CA TYR A 99 10.13 -6.57 6.78
C TYR A 99 10.55 -7.62 7.81
N GLU A 100 11.68 -7.38 8.49
CA GLU A 100 12.14 -8.17 9.62
C GLU A 100 12.11 -7.35 10.91
N ALA A 101 11.47 -7.92 11.93
CA ALA A 101 11.30 -7.27 13.23
C ALA A 101 12.56 -7.33 14.11
N THR A 102 13.55 -6.50 13.80
CA THR A 102 14.84 -6.45 14.51
C THR A 102 14.78 -5.62 15.81
N ILE A 103 14.03 -4.52 15.81
CA ILE A 103 13.91 -3.57 16.94
C ILE A 103 12.63 -3.87 17.74
N VAL A 104 12.54 -5.08 18.29
CA VAL A 104 11.40 -5.53 19.12
C VAL A 104 11.90 -6.08 20.45
N ARG A 105 11.10 -5.93 21.50
CA ARG A 105 11.43 -6.46 22.83
C ARG A 105 11.52 -7.99 22.79
N PRO A 106 12.54 -8.61 23.41
CA PRO A 106 12.63 -10.07 23.49
C PRO A 106 11.44 -10.73 24.20
N ARG A 107 10.79 -10.02 25.12
CA ARG A 107 9.58 -10.44 25.81
C ARG A 107 8.56 -9.31 25.85
N SER A 108 7.28 -9.64 25.73
CA SER A 108 6.20 -8.70 25.97
C SER A 108 6.20 -8.18 27.41
N ILE A 109 5.77 -6.93 27.59
CA ILE A 109 5.57 -6.32 28.92
C ILE A 109 4.16 -6.62 29.44
N ALA A 110 3.18 -6.65 28.53
CA ALA A 110 1.80 -6.97 28.87
C ALA A 110 1.56 -8.45 28.56
N GLY A 111 1.22 -9.22 29.59
CA GLY A 111 0.59 -10.53 29.43
C GLY A 111 -0.91 -10.36 29.14
N ASP A 112 -1.54 -11.44 28.72
CA ASP A 112 -3.00 -11.54 28.56
C ASP A 112 -3.59 -12.36 29.73
N THR A 113 -4.89 -12.21 30.02
CA THR A 113 -5.58 -13.14 30.93
C THR A 113 -5.76 -14.52 30.29
N ARG A 114 -5.65 -14.59 28.96
CA ARG A 114 -5.47 -15.81 28.17
C ARG A 114 -4.05 -16.36 28.42
N GLU A 115 -3.84 -17.68 28.27
CA GLU A 115 -2.55 -18.38 28.52
C GLU A 115 -1.34 -17.91 27.68
N VAL A 116 -1.46 -16.83 26.91
CA VAL A 116 -0.38 -16.26 26.11
C VAL A 116 0.35 -15.17 26.90
N LEU A 117 1.40 -15.58 27.60
CA LEU A 117 2.25 -14.70 28.40
C LEU A 117 3.22 -13.84 27.57
N ASP A 118 3.61 -14.32 26.38
CA ASP A 118 4.54 -13.61 25.49
C ASP A 118 4.01 -13.50 24.06
N ARG A 119 3.91 -12.26 23.59
CA ARG A 119 3.50 -11.86 22.22
C ARG A 119 4.66 -11.31 21.40
N SER A 120 5.91 -11.52 21.82
CA SER A 120 7.06 -11.08 21.06
C SER A 120 7.08 -11.72 19.67
N TYR A 121 7.40 -10.90 18.68
CA TYR A 121 7.63 -11.30 17.29
C TYR A 121 9.03 -10.91 16.82
N LYS A 122 9.97 -10.74 17.77
CA LYS A 122 11.35 -10.38 17.47
C LYS A 122 11.99 -11.40 16.52
N GLY A 123 12.66 -10.92 15.47
CA GLY A 123 13.33 -11.74 14.46
C GLY A 123 12.39 -12.37 13.43
N LYS A 124 11.07 -12.18 13.55
CA LYS A 124 10.13 -12.67 12.55
C LYS A 124 10.13 -11.78 11.32
N LYS A 125 9.96 -12.43 10.16
CA LYS A 125 9.78 -11.78 8.87
C LYS A 125 8.30 -11.76 8.48
N VAL A 126 7.89 -10.72 7.79
CA VAL A 126 6.55 -10.60 7.22
C VAL A 126 6.61 -10.08 5.81
N PHE A 127 5.68 -10.55 4.98
CA PHE A 127 5.46 -10.13 3.61
C PHE A 127 4.10 -9.45 3.54
N THR A 128 3.94 -8.47 2.66
CA THR A 128 2.62 -7.88 2.43
C THR A 128 1.94 -8.54 1.26
N ASN A 129 0.66 -8.84 1.42
CA ASN A 129 -0.17 -9.40 0.37
C ASN A 129 -0.17 -8.53 -0.88
N ASN A 130 -0.19 -7.20 -0.72
CA ASN A 130 -0.23 -6.24 -1.82
C ASN A 130 1.15 -5.65 -2.15
N GLU A 131 2.23 -6.43 -2.08
CA GLU A 131 3.55 -5.98 -2.53
C GLU A 131 3.52 -5.48 -3.99
N SER A 132 2.65 -6.09 -4.81
CA SER A 132 2.36 -5.69 -6.20
C SER A 132 1.86 -4.24 -6.36
N ASP A 133 1.33 -3.61 -5.31
CA ASP A 133 0.95 -2.20 -5.36
C ASP A 133 2.17 -1.29 -5.51
N LEU A 134 3.30 -1.66 -4.89
CA LEU A 134 4.56 -0.93 -5.08
C LEU A 134 5.09 -1.16 -6.49
N ASP A 135 5.04 -2.40 -6.99
CA ASP A 135 5.45 -2.72 -8.37
C ASP A 135 4.66 -1.90 -9.38
N LEU A 136 3.34 -1.82 -9.21
CA LEU A 136 2.45 -1.02 -10.05
C LEU A 136 2.89 0.45 -10.12
N VAL A 137 3.25 1.06 -9.00
CA VAL A 137 3.72 2.45 -8.95
C VAL A 137 5.05 2.60 -9.69
N LEU A 138 6.00 1.69 -9.45
CA LEU A 138 7.33 1.73 -10.06
C LEU A 138 7.27 1.54 -11.57
N GLU A 139 6.56 0.51 -12.03
CA GLU A 139 6.34 0.22 -13.45
C GLU A 139 5.60 1.35 -14.16
N THR A 140 4.59 1.95 -13.50
CA THR A 140 3.89 3.09 -14.08
C THR A 140 4.81 4.29 -14.18
N LYS A 141 5.67 4.53 -13.18
CA LYS A 141 6.65 5.62 -13.25
C LYS A 141 7.64 5.42 -14.38
N GLU A 142 8.10 4.20 -14.61
CA GLU A 142 8.96 3.87 -15.74
C GLU A 142 8.26 4.13 -17.09
N LYS A 143 7.03 3.63 -17.25
CA LYS A 143 6.23 3.82 -18.48
C LYS A 143 5.92 5.29 -18.77
N MET A 144 5.67 6.09 -17.73
CA MET A 144 5.35 7.51 -17.87
C MET A 144 6.58 8.39 -18.10
N LYS A 145 7.81 7.85 -17.95
CA LYS A 145 9.06 8.60 -18.14
C LYS A 145 9.06 9.88 -17.27
N ASP A 146 9.23 11.05 -17.89
CA ASP A 146 9.23 12.35 -17.20
C ASP A 146 7.83 12.86 -16.82
N LYS A 147 6.78 12.22 -17.35
CA LYS A 147 5.40 12.63 -17.08
C LYS A 147 5.01 12.34 -15.62
N PRO A 148 4.11 13.15 -15.05
CA PRO A 148 3.67 12.99 -13.67
C PRO A 148 2.90 11.68 -13.44
N VAL A 149 3.19 11.04 -12.30
CA VAL A 149 2.42 9.92 -11.75
C VAL A 149 1.79 10.37 -10.44
N MET A 150 0.46 10.32 -10.40
CA MET A 150 -0.35 10.61 -9.23
C MET A 150 -0.74 9.31 -8.55
N VAL A 151 -0.47 9.21 -7.25
CA VAL A 151 -0.79 8.01 -6.46
C VAL A 151 -1.98 8.32 -5.55
N LEU A 152 -3.06 7.56 -5.70
CA LEU A 152 -4.24 7.62 -4.86
C LEU A 152 -4.24 6.45 -3.88
N PHE A 153 -4.21 6.75 -2.57
CA PHE A 153 -4.40 5.74 -1.54
C PHE A 153 -5.89 5.49 -1.31
N ILE A 154 -6.30 4.24 -1.52
CA ILE A 154 -7.65 3.75 -1.25
C ILE A 154 -7.67 3.25 0.19
N TYR A 155 -8.46 3.90 1.05
CA TYR A 155 -8.56 3.58 2.47
C TYR A 155 -9.74 2.65 2.76
N GLN A 156 -9.56 1.71 3.70
CA GLN A 156 -10.65 0.89 4.24
C GLN A 156 -10.76 0.93 5.79
N THR A 157 -9.70 1.17 6.60
CA THR A 157 -9.79 1.44 8.07
C THR A 157 -8.52 2.13 8.66
N GLN A 158 -8.61 2.61 9.92
CA GLN A 158 -7.75 3.61 10.61
C GLN A 158 -6.23 3.33 10.66
N LEU A 159 -5.44 4.35 10.33
CA LEU A 159 -3.99 4.42 10.59
C LEU A 159 -3.72 4.90 12.01
N LEU A 160 -2.90 4.16 12.77
CA LEU A 160 -2.26 4.65 13.99
C LEU A 160 -0.99 5.43 13.60
N TYR A 161 -1.03 6.75 13.73
CA TYR A 161 0.07 7.65 13.39
C TYR A 161 1.08 7.70 14.55
N LEU A 162 2.25 7.05 14.40
CA LEU A 162 3.42 7.37 15.21
C LEU A 162 4.54 7.83 14.26
N ASN A 163 4.94 9.09 14.38
CA ASN A 163 5.94 9.83 13.57
C ASN A 163 5.48 10.40 12.22
N LEU A 164 4.49 11.29 12.25
CA LEU A 164 4.26 12.26 11.19
C LEU A 164 4.13 13.66 11.78
N ASN A 165 5.24 14.41 11.81
CA ASN A 165 5.26 15.81 12.20
C ASN A 165 4.70 16.73 11.09
N LEU A 166 3.79 16.27 10.22
CA LEU A 166 3.40 16.99 9.00
C LEU A 166 2.04 16.52 8.42
N MET A 167 0.93 16.65 9.14
CA MET A 167 -0.41 16.51 8.54
C MET A 167 -1.47 17.42 9.17
N SER A 168 -1.82 18.50 8.46
CA SER A 168 -3.15 19.08 8.50
C SER A 168 -3.75 19.03 7.09
N LYS A 169 -4.92 18.39 7.02
CA LYS A 169 -5.90 18.31 5.91
C LYS A 169 -5.47 17.57 4.64
N VAL A 170 -6.37 16.68 4.24
CA VAL A 170 -6.33 15.81 3.06
C VAL A 170 -6.25 16.67 1.81
N TYR A 171 -5.08 16.68 1.18
CA TYR A 171 -4.90 16.98 -0.24
C TYR A 171 -3.99 15.89 -0.80
N LEU A 172 -4.50 15.25 -1.85
CA LEU A 172 -3.85 14.41 -2.85
C LEU A 172 -2.34 14.16 -2.58
N TYR A 173 -2.03 12.97 -2.06
CA TYR A 173 -0.65 12.56 -1.77
C TYR A 173 0.09 12.21 -3.05
N ILE A 174 0.70 13.22 -3.68
CA ILE A 174 1.80 12.99 -4.61
C ILE A 174 3.00 12.56 -3.77
N LEU A 175 3.23 11.25 -3.65
CA LEU A 175 4.49 10.71 -3.12
C LEU A 175 5.52 10.67 -4.25
N GLU A 176 6.45 11.63 -4.23
CA GLU A 176 7.67 11.48 -5.00
C GLU A 176 8.61 10.50 -4.28
N PHE A 177 8.73 9.27 -4.78
CA PHE A 177 9.75 8.34 -4.30
C PHE A 177 11.13 8.80 -4.77
N ARG A 178 11.93 9.39 -3.87
CA ARG A 178 13.38 9.38 -4.01
C ARG A 178 13.88 8.00 -3.56
N ILE A 179 14.01 7.08 -4.51
CA ILE A 179 14.72 5.81 -4.27
C ILE A 179 16.21 6.17 -4.15
N LYS A 180 16.72 6.23 -2.91
CA LYS A 180 18.15 6.02 -2.69
C LYS A 180 18.36 4.52 -2.71
N LEU A 181 18.93 4.02 -3.80
CA LEU A 181 19.61 2.73 -3.82
C LEU A 181 20.81 2.89 -2.87
N TYR A 182 20.83 2.15 -1.77
CA TYR A 182 22.03 1.89 -0.99
C TYR A 182 22.57 0.53 -1.40
#